data_AF-A0A9Q3H3V2-F1
#
_entry.id   AF-A0A9Q3H3V2-F1
#
_cell.length_a   1.000
_cell.length_b   1.000
_cell.length_c   1.000
_cell.angle_alpha   90.00
_cell.angle_beta   90.00
_cell.angle_gamma   90.00
#
_symmetry.space_group_name_H-M   'P 1'
#
loop_
_entity.id
_entity.type
_entity.pdbx_description
1 polymer ?
#
loop_
_entity_poly.entity_id
_entity_poly.type
_entity_poly.pdbx_seq_one_letter_code
_entity_poly.pdbx_strand_id
1 'polypeptide(L)'
;MSELPEKIPLILLDSSESPSLFVTHHTKYMVELPSFPIFEWDFLVIDTPKGEDLILGFDFLNHFNPFNDWRQGLITFNADQKD
;
A
#
# COMPACT_ATOMS: atom_id res chain seq x y z
N MET A 1 -4.68 8.88 14.84
CA MET A 1 -5.11 7.49 14.61
C MET A 1 -6.60 7.41 14.90
N SER A 2 -7.42 7.01 13.93
CA SER A 2 -8.80 6.62 14.24
C SER A 2 -8.89 5.11 14.09
N GLU A 3 -9.37 4.46 15.14
CA GLU A 3 -9.61 3.02 15.15
C GLU A 3 -10.74 2.68 14.17
N LEU A 4 -10.66 1.50 13.56
CA LEU A 4 -11.74 1.02 12.71
C LEU A 4 -12.93 0.60 13.60
N PRO A 5 -14.19 0.91 13.20
CA PRO A 5 -15.37 0.52 13.97
C PRO A 5 -15.53 -0.99 14.08
N GLU A 6 -14.93 -1.76 13.17
CA GLU A 6 -14.86 -3.21 13.18
C GLU A 6 -13.50 -3.69 12.63
N LYS A 7 -12.96 -4.78 13.20
CA LYS A 7 -11.72 -5.38 12.70
C LYS A 7 -11.97 -6.05 11.35
N ILE A 8 -11.29 -5.59 10.31
CA ILE A 8 -11.42 -6.17 8.97
C ILE A 8 -10.50 -7.39 8.88
N PRO A 9 -11.03 -8.60 8.64
CA PRO A 9 -10.19 -9.79 8.51
C PRO A 9 -9.39 -9.75 7.21
N LEU A 10 -8.11 -10.11 7.28
CA LEU A 10 -7.27 -10.34 6.10
C LEU A 10 -7.23 -11.84 5.82
N ILE A 11 -7.71 -12.23 4.65
CA ILE A 11 -7.70 -13.62 4.18
C ILE A 11 -6.50 -13.78 3.25
N LEU A 12 -5.50 -14.56 3.67
CA LEU A 12 -4.42 -14.99 2.79
C LEU A 12 -4.86 -16.26 2.05
N LEU A 13 -4.71 -16.27 0.72
CA LEU A 13 -5.18 -17.33 -0.20
C LEU A 13 -4.60 -18.73 0.12
N ASP A 14 -3.50 -18.78 0.84
CA ASP A 14 -2.72 -19.96 1.21
C ASP A 14 -2.84 -20.32 2.71
N SER A 15 -3.66 -19.59 3.48
CA SER A 15 -3.88 -19.83 4.91
C SER A 15 -5.23 -20.50 5.21
N SER A 16 -5.35 -21.13 6.39
CA SER A 16 -6.52 -21.89 6.85
C SER A 16 -7.84 -21.11 6.80
N GLU A 17 -8.98 -21.81 6.91
CA GLU A 17 -10.36 -21.27 6.86
C GLU A 17 -10.67 -20.14 7.86
N SER A 18 -9.80 -19.86 8.83
CA SER A 18 -9.92 -18.75 9.77
C SER A 18 -8.83 -17.66 9.54
N PRO A 19 -9.22 -16.37 9.47
CA PRO A 19 -8.26 -15.28 9.33
C PRO A 19 -7.39 -15.14 10.57
N SER A 20 -6.07 -15.16 10.39
CA SER A 20 -5.08 -14.98 11.45
C SER A 20 -4.55 -13.54 11.54
N LEU A 21 -4.88 -12.71 10.54
CA LEU A 21 -4.45 -11.32 10.43
C LEU A 21 -5.67 -10.41 10.30
N PHE A 22 -5.55 -9.21 10.87
CA PHE A 22 -6.62 -8.22 10.87
C PHE A 22 -6.03 -6.84 10.56
N VAL A 23 -6.81 -6.05 9.83
CA VAL A 23 -6.55 -4.61 9.77
C VAL A 23 -6.93 -4.02 11.12
N THR A 24 -6.00 -3.26 11.69
CA THR A 24 -6.11 -2.72 13.04
C THR A 24 -6.61 -1.29 13.05
N HIS A 25 -6.08 -0.45 12.16
CA HIS A 25 -6.43 0.97 12.08
C HIS A 25 -6.06 1.56 10.71
N HIS A 26 -6.58 2.75 10.44
CA HIS A 26 -6.07 3.60 9.37
C HIS A 26 -5.02 4.58 9.94
N THR A 27 -4.03 4.91 9.12
CA THR A 27 -3.10 5.98 9.43
C THR A 27 -2.58 6.63 8.15
N LYS A 28 -2.05 7.84 8.30
CA LYS A 28 -1.34 8.54 7.24
C LYS A 28 0.16 8.39 7.45
N TYR A 29 0.87 8.07 6.37
CA TYR A 29 2.32 8.07 6.38
C TYR A 29 2.85 8.96 5.26
N MET A 30 3.96 9.64 5.56
CA MET A 30 4.80 10.28 4.56
C MET A 30 5.67 9.19 3.92
N VAL A 31 5.51 9.00 2.62
CA VAL A 31 6.20 7.97 1.84
C VAL A 31 7.29 8.63 1.02
N GLU A 32 8.49 8.07 1.10
CA GLU A 32 9.63 8.41 0.28
C GLU A 32 10.05 7.17 -0.51
N LEU A 33 9.93 7.23 -1.84
CA LEU A 33 10.41 6.18 -2.74
C LEU A 33 11.52 6.76 -3.63
N PRO A 34 12.53 5.95 -4.00
CA PRO A 34 13.53 6.39 -4.96
C PRO A 34 12.89 6.85 -6.27
N SER A 35 13.28 8.03 -6.76
CA SER A 35 12.78 8.61 -8.03
C SER A 35 11.29 8.98 -8.03
N PHE A 36 10.66 9.12 -6.87
CA PHE A 36 9.33 9.70 -6.71
C PHE A 36 9.40 10.96 -5.84
N PRO A 37 8.46 11.91 -6.02
CA PRO A 37 8.27 12.95 -5.02
C PRO A 37 7.85 12.33 -3.68
N ILE A 38 8.17 13.00 -2.57
CA ILE A 38 7.63 12.62 -1.26
C ILE A 38 6.13 12.93 -1.25
N PHE A 39 5.31 12.01 -0.77
CA PHE A 39 3.85 12.16 -0.71
C PHE A 39 3.26 11.64 0.61
N GLU A 40 2.12 12.21 1.02
CA GLU A 40 1.31 11.67 2.11
C GLU A 40 0.32 10.66 1.53
N TRP A 41 0.16 9.50 2.17
CA TRP A 41 -0.81 8.48 1.76
C TRP A 41 -1.56 7.89 2.95
N ASP A 42 -2.82 7.54 2.73
CA ASP A 42 -3.67 6.86 3.69
C ASP A 42 -3.47 5.34 3.59
N PHE A 43 -3.07 4.69 4.68
CA PHE A 43 -2.81 3.25 4.76
C PHE A 43 -3.72 2.55 5.75
N LEU A 44 -4.01 1.29 5.43
CA LEU A 44 -4.56 0.30 6.35
C LEU A 44 -3.41 -0.47 6.98
N VAL A 45 -3.35 -0.51 8.32
CA VAL A 45 -2.26 -1.16 9.04
C VAL A 45 -2.65 -2.54 9.52
N ILE A 46 -1.81 -3.52 9.20
CA ILE A 46 -1.92 -4.91 9.66
C ILE A 46 -0.80 -5.16 10.68
N ASP A 47 -1.15 -5.65 11.86
CA ASP A 47 -0.17 -6.04 12.86
C ASP A 47 0.31 -7.47 12.54
N THR A 48 1.53 -7.58 11.99
CA THR A 48 2.14 -8.84 11.57
C THR A 48 3.54 -8.98 12.15
N PRO A 49 3.94 -10.17 12.62
CA PRO A 49 5.29 -10.40 13.14
C PRO A 49 6.38 -10.35 12.05
N LYS A 50 6.01 -10.23 10.77
CA LYS A 50 6.93 -10.32 9.62
C LYS A 50 7.59 -9.00 9.17
N GLY A 51 7.47 -7.91 9.92
CA GLY A 51 8.19 -6.66 9.65
C GLY A 51 7.36 -5.61 8.89
N GLU A 52 7.99 -4.46 8.63
CA GLU A 52 7.37 -3.27 8.03
C GLU A 52 7.47 -3.32 6.50
N ASP A 53 6.59 -4.10 5.87
CA ASP A 53 6.40 -4.05 4.41
C ASP A 53 5.26 -3.08 4.06
N LEU A 54 5.44 -2.30 2.98
CA LEU A 54 4.41 -1.44 2.40
C LEU A 54 3.88 -2.07 1.11
N ILE A 55 2.56 -2.22 1.04
CA ILE A 55 1.88 -2.65 -0.19
C ILE A 55 1.20 -1.44 -0.80
N LEU A 56 1.69 -1.01 -1.97
CA LEU A 56 1.06 0.04 -2.77
C LEU A 56 0.05 -0.61 -3.71
N GLY A 57 -1.22 -0.28 -3.50
CA GLY A 57 -2.34 -0.88 -4.20
C GLY A 57 -2.67 -0.22 -5.54
N PHE A 58 -3.82 -0.61 -6.07
CA PHE A 58 -4.37 -0.04 -7.31
C PHE A 58 -4.70 1.44 -7.17
N ASP A 59 -5.10 1.90 -5.99
CA ASP A 59 -5.34 3.30 -5.67
C ASP A 59 -4.11 4.18 -5.93
N PHE A 60 -2.94 3.73 -5.48
CA PHE A 60 -1.66 4.38 -5.76
C PHE A 60 -1.36 4.40 -7.27
N LEU A 61 -1.51 3.26 -7.94
CA LEU A 61 -1.26 3.14 -9.38
C LEU A 61 -2.18 4.05 -10.20
N ASN A 62 -3.45 4.14 -9.82
CA ASN A 62 -4.44 4.98 -10.50
C ASN A 62 -4.20 6.48 -10.25
N HIS A 63 -3.71 6.86 -9.07
CA HIS A 63 -3.44 8.25 -8.73
C HIS A 63 -2.19 8.80 -9.42
N PHE A 64 -1.07 8.07 -9.34
CA PHE A 64 0.21 8.54 -9.89
C PHE A 64 0.44 8.13 -11.35
N ASN A 65 -0.33 7.16 -11.85
CA ASN A 65 -0.17 6.52 -13.16
C ASN A 65 1.30 6.32 -13.57
N PRO A 66 2.11 5.66 -12.73
CA PRO A 66 3.53 5.56 -12.98
C PRO A 66 3.80 4.67 -14.19
N PHE A 67 4.94 4.89 -14.83
CA PHE A 67 5.41 3.98 -15.86
C PHE A 67 5.99 2.73 -15.21
N ASN A 68 5.43 1.56 -15.57
CA ASN A 68 5.87 0.26 -15.07
C ASN A 68 6.64 -0.47 -16.17
N ASP A 69 7.97 -0.50 -16.07
CA ASP A 69 8.81 -1.35 -16.92
C ASP A 69 8.89 -2.76 -16.31
N TRP A 70 7.96 -3.61 -16.75
CA TRP A 70 7.89 -5.01 -16.33
C TRP A 70 9.11 -5.85 -16.76
N ARG A 71 9.89 -5.40 -17.76
CA ARG A 71 11.08 -6.12 -18.19
C ARG A 71 12.26 -5.88 -17.25
N GLN A 72 12.37 -4.67 -16.73
CA GLN A 72 13.44 -4.27 -15.81
C GLN A 72 13.03 -4.34 -14.34
N GLY A 73 11.73 -4.51 -14.06
CA GLY A 73 11.20 -4.45 -12.70
C GLY A 73 11.29 -3.04 -12.11
N LEU A 74 11.11 -2.01 -12.95
CA LEU A 74 11.22 -0.61 -12.54
C LEU A 74 9.86 0.08 -12.57
N ILE A 75 9.63 0.89 -11.55
CA ILE A 75 8.51 1.83 -11.47
C ILE A 75 9.08 3.25 -11.48
N THR A 76 8.58 4.11 -12.36
CA THR A 76 9.05 5.50 -12.48
C THR A 76 7.89 6.47 -12.48
N PHE A 77 8.07 7.57 -11.75
CA PHE A 77 7.11 8.66 -11.76
C PHE A 77 7.13 9.37 -13.11
N ASN A 78 5.96 9.53 -13.74
CA ASN A 78 5.83 10.22 -15.01
C ASN A 78 5.23 11.62 -14.79
N ALA A 79 6.09 12.61 -14.56
CA ALA A 79 5.67 13.99 -14.27
C ALA A 79 4.94 14.68 -15.45
N ASP A 80 5.11 14.15 -16.66
CA ASP A 80 4.67 14.79 -17.90
C ASP A 80 3.26 14.37 -18.36
N GLN A 81 2.54 13.56 -17.57
CA GLN A 81 1.11 13.33 -17.78
C GLN A 81 0.29 14.40 -17.08
N LYS A 82 0.36 15.63 -17.61
CA LYS A 82 -0.74 16.59 -17.50
C LYS A 82 -1.41 16.65 -18.87
N ASP A 83 -2.70 16.35 -18.90
CA ASP A 83 -3.57 16.59 -20.06
C ASP A 83 -3.44 18.03 -20.59
#